data_AF-A0A0B1TI57-F1
#
_entry.id   AF-A0A0B1TI57-F1
#
_cell.length_a   1.000
_cell.length_b   1.000
_cell.length_c   1.000
_cell.angle_alpha   90.00
_cell.angle_beta   90.00
_cell.angle_gamma   90.00
#
_symmetry.space_group_name_H-M   'P 1'
#
loop_
_entity.id
_entity.type
_entity.pdbx_description
1 polymer ?
#
loop_
_entity_poly.entity_id
_entity_poly.type
_entity_poly.pdbx_seq_one_letter_code
_entity_poly.pdbx_strand_id
1 'polypeptide(L)'
;MAASLTNYSDPDKVPYELCERIADVLRNPYYRAAQFVTLFESIAALTCIIYAFTRYRKVITLHPNIILLLYTLYTLCFIHAVVYSISKIYQLYISFFVANPCHMFLPKVFYIVTFNILVFGNSGIRNAQIAMVIERSVATVLVNSYEKRCRALGVALIAVVVRF
;
A
#
# COMPACT_ATOMS: atom_id res chain seq x y z
N MET A 1 26.97 -3.23 -25.87
CA MET A 1 26.56 -4.59 -25.48
C MET A 1 25.09 -4.54 -25.14
N ALA A 2 24.23 -4.80 -26.13
CA ALA A 2 22.80 -4.91 -25.94
C ALA A 2 22.52 -6.25 -25.27
N ALA A 3 22.36 -6.25 -23.94
CA ALA A 3 21.77 -7.37 -23.24
C ALA A 3 20.37 -7.55 -23.83
N SER A 4 20.15 -8.70 -24.49
CA SER A 4 18.85 -9.11 -24.95
C SER A 4 17.86 -8.95 -23.79
N LEU A 5 16.86 -8.10 -23.98
CA LEU A 5 15.67 -8.05 -23.14
C LEU A 5 14.94 -9.39 -23.36
N THR A 6 15.44 -10.46 -22.72
CA THR A 6 14.73 -11.73 -22.66
C THR A 6 13.36 -11.42 -22.08
N ASN A 7 12.34 -11.70 -22.88
CA ASN A 7 10.97 -11.41 -22.54
C ASN A 7 10.54 -12.43 -21.48
N TYR A 8 10.82 -12.14 -20.20
CA TYR A 8 10.39 -12.93 -19.02
C TYR A 8 8.85 -13.03 -18.88
N SER A 9 8.11 -12.50 -19.84
CA SER A 9 6.66 -12.66 -19.96
C SER A 9 6.28 -14.02 -20.55
N ASP A 10 7.22 -14.71 -21.21
CA ASP A 10 7.03 -16.02 -21.84
C ASP A 10 7.66 -17.10 -20.94
N PRO A 11 6.86 -17.93 -20.24
CA PRO A 11 7.36 -18.91 -19.27
C PRO A 11 8.31 -19.95 -19.89
N ASP A 12 8.28 -20.11 -21.21
CA ASP A 12 9.10 -21.07 -21.96
C ASP A 12 10.50 -20.53 -22.32
N LYS A 13 10.78 -19.25 -22.04
CA LYS A 13 12.08 -18.60 -22.33
C LYS A 13 12.92 -18.30 -21.08
N VAL A 14 12.46 -18.72 -19.90
CA VAL A 14 13.13 -18.48 -18.63
C VAL A 14 14.14 -19.61 -18.35
N PRO A 15 15.38 -19.33 -17.90
CA PRO A 15 16.32 -20.36 -17.52
C PRO A 15 15.72 -21.27 -16.42
N TYR A 16 15.79 -22.59 -16.63
CA TYR A 16 15.17 -23.58 -15.73
C TYR A 16 15.65 -23.43 -14.26
N GLU A 17 16.94 -23.15 -14.06
CA GLU A 17 17.52 -22.92 -12.72
C GLU A 17 16.86 -21.76 -11.96
N LEU A 18 16.41 -20.73 -12.68
CA LEU A 18 15.70 -19.60 -12.06
C LEU A 18 14.27 -19.99 -11.66
N CYS A 19 13.60 -20.81 -12.48
CA CYS A 19 12.28 -21.34 -12.17
C CYS A 19 12.31 -22.20 -10.90
N GLU A 20 13.31 -23.09 -10.76
CA GLU A 20 13.43 -23.94 -9.56
C GLU A 20 13.68 -23.13 -8.29
N ARG A 21 14.62 -22.18 -8.31
CA ARG A 21 14.89 -21.32 -7.15
C ARG A 21 13.64 -20.57 -6.68
N ILE A 22 12.84 -20.07 -7.61
CA ILE A 22 11.61 -19.34 -7.28
C ILE A 22 10.55 -20.30 -6.74
N ALA A 23 10.42 -21.48 -7.34
CA ALA A 23 9.53 -22.51 -6.82
C ALA A 23 9.89 -22.94 -5.40
N ASP A 24 11.17 -23.10 -5.09
CA ASP A 24 11.66 -23.42 -3.74
C ASP A 24 11.28 -22.34 -2.72
N VAL A 25 11.46 -21.07 -3.07
CA VAL A 25 11.06 -19.94 -2.21
C VAL A 25 9.54 -19.91 -2.02
N LEU A 26 8.75 -20.03 -3.09
CA LEU A 26 7.30 -19.95 -3.01
C LEU A 26 6.69 -21.14 -2.26
N ARG A 27 7.27 -22.34 -2.40
CA ARG A 27 6.80 -23.56 -1.72
C ARG A 27 7.30 -23.66 -0.28
N ASN A 28 8.29 -22.87 0.10
CA ASN A 28 8.81 -22.85 1.46
C ASN A 28 7.70 -22.56 2.48
N PRO A 29 7.48 -23.42 3.49
CA PRO A 29 6.43 -23.25 4.48
C PRO A 29 6.55 -21.94 5.28
N TYR A 30 7.78 -21.47 5.55
CA TYR A 30 8.01 -20.20 6.25
C TYR A 30 7.55 -19.01 5.41
N TYR A 31 7.80 -19.05 4.10
CA TYR A 31 7.37 -18.00 3.18
C TYR A 31 5.84 -17.94 3.08
N ARG A 32 5.18 -19.10 2.98
CA ARG A 32 3.72 -19.21 3.00
C ARG A 32 3.12 -18.70 4.31
N ALA A 33 3.70 -19.07 5.44
CA ALA A 33 3.24 -18.58 6.75
C ALA A 33 3.33 -17.05 6.83
N ALA A 34 4.43 -16.45 6.38
CA ALA A 34 4.56 -14.99 6.32
C ALA A 34 3.51 -14.35 5.38
N GLN A 35 3.19 -14.99 4.25
CA GLN A 35 2.10 -14.53 3.37
C GLN A 35 0.73 -14.57 4.05
N PHE A 36 0.43 -15.61 4.84
CA PHE A 36 -0.82 -15.69 5.60
C PHE A 36 -0.90 -14.63 6.70
N VAL A 37 0.18 -14.41 7.45
CA VAL A 37 0.23 -13.36 8.49
C VAL A 37 -0.02 -12.00 7.87
N THR A 38 0.69 -11.66 6.79
CA THR A 38 0.54 -10.36 6.12
C THR A 38 -0.83 -10.18 5.46
N LEU A 39 -1.45 -11.26 4.96
CA LEU A 39 -2.84 -11.24 4.48
C LEU A 39 -3.83 -10.98 5.62
N PHE A 40 -3.65 -11.67 6.75
CA PHE A 40 -4.49 -11.48 7.94
C PHE A 40 -4.40 -10.04 8.46
N GLU A 41 -3.18 -9.49 8.58
CA GLU A 41 -2.96 -8.09 8.95
C GLU A 41 -3.66 -7.12 8.00
N SER A 42 -3.59 -7.39 6.68
CA SER A 42 -4.24 -6.55 5.67
C SER A 42 -5.77 -6.57 5.78
N ILE A 43 -6.36 -7.74 6.00
CA ILE A 43 -7.82 -7.90 6.20
C ILE A 43 -8.24 -7.22 7.51
N ALA A 44 -7.51 -7.44 8.60
CA ALA A 44 -7.77 -6.78 9.87
C ALA A 44 -7.72 -5.25 9.73
N ALA A 45 -6.72 -4.72 9.01
CA ALA A 45 -6.62 -3.30 8.72
C ALA A 45 -7.83 -2.77 7.94
N LEU A 46 -8.32 -3.50 6.93
CA LEU A 46 -9.54 -3.12 6.19
C LEU A 46 -10.75 -3.05 7.13
N THR A 47 -10.95 -4.06 7.97
CA THR A 47 -12.04 -4.09 8.95
C THR A 47 -11.94 -2.92 9.93
N CYS A 48 -10.75 -2.66 10.47
CA CYS A 48 -10.50 -1.54 11.37
C CYS A 48 -10.76 -0.19 10.72
N ILE A 49 -10.32 0.02 9.47
CA ILE A 49 -10.55 1.28 8.74
C ILE A 49 -12.04 1.50 8.51
N ILE A 50 -12.77 0.48 8.04
CA ILE A 50 -14.23 0.58 7.80
C ILE A 50 -14.95 0.88 9.13
N TYR A 51 -14.60 0.16 10.20
CA TYR A 51 -15.18 0.40 11.52
C TYR A 51 -14.87 1.82 12.03
N ALA A 52 -13.62 2.25 11.94
CA ALA A 52 -13.21 3.57 12.39
C ALA A 52 -13.93 4.67 11.60
N PHE A 53 -14.04 4.52 10.29
CA PHE A 53 -14.69 5.49 9.42
C PHE A 53 -16.20 5.62 9.71
N THR A 54 -16.88 4.50 9.94
CA THR A 54 -18.32 4.50 10.26
C THR A 54 -18.60 5.01 11.67
N ARG A 55 -17.76 4.68 12.65
CA ARG A 55 -17.96 5.04 14.06
C ARG A 55 -17.52 6.46 14.38
N TYR A 56 -16.31 6.85 13.99
CA TYR A 56 -15.70 8.11 14.43
C TYR A 56 -16.14 9.33 13.62
N ARG A 57 -16.65 9.15 12.40
CA ARG A 57 -17.16 10.25 11.56
C ARG A 57 -18.22 11.09 12.26
N LYS A 58 -19.00 10.51 13.17
CA LYS A 58 -20.12 11.18 13.87
C LYS A 58 -19.74 11.80 15.21
N VAL A 59 -18.61 11.40 15.80
CA VAL A 59 -18.27 11.72 17.20
C VAL A 59 -17.22 12.81 17.30
N ILE A 60 -16.37 12.95 16.28
CA ILE A 60 -15.17 13.78 16.41
C ILE A 60 -15.41 15.20 15.84
N THR A 61 -15.40 16.19 16.73
CA THR A 61 -15.33 17.62 16.37
C THR A 61 -13.86 18.02 16.15
N LEU A 62 -13.32 17.72 14.97
CA LEU A 62 -11.96 18.10 14.57
C LEU A 62 -11.97 19.39 13.72
N HIS A 63 -10.82 20.07 13.70
CA HIS A 63 -10.59 21.17 12.76
C HIS A 63 -10.62 20.64 11.31
N PRO A 64 -11.23 21.35 10.35
CA PRO A 64 -11.43 20.87 8.97
C PRO A 64 -10.13 20.46 8.26
N ASN A 65 -8.99 21.09 8.57
CA ASN A 65 -7.69 20.71 8.02
C ASN A 65 -7.27 19.28 8.42
N ILE A 66 -7.40 18.93 9.71
CA ILE A 66 -7.08 17.58 10.21
C ILE A 66 -8.05 16.56 9.65
N ILE A 67 -9.33 16.92 9.58
CA ILE A 67 -10.36 16.06 9.01
C ILE A 67 -9.94 15.66 7.59
N LEU A 68 -9.61 16.63 6.75
CA LEU A 68 -9.24 16.39 5.36
C LEU A 68 -7.98 15.50 5.25
N LEU A 69 -6.93 15.77 6.04
CA LEU A 69 -5.72 14.95 6.08
C LEU A 69 -6.01 13.51 6.54
N LEU A 70 -6.88 13.33 7.53
CA LEU A 70 -7.26 12.03 8.06
C LEU A 70 -8.09 11.23 7.04
N TYR A 71 -8.99 11.88 6.30
CA TYR A 71 -9.72 11.27 5.18
C TYR A 71 -8.76 10.80 4.08
N THR A 72 -7.79 11.63 3.69
CA THR A 72 -6.76 11.24 2.71
C THR A 72 -5.96 10.04 3.19
N LEU A 73 -5.50 10.04 4.45
CA LEU A 73 -4.76 8.92 5.04
C LEU A 73 -5.58 7.63 5.01
N TYR A 74 -6.83 7.65 5.50
CA TYR A 74 -7.67 6.45 5.52
C TYR A 74 -7.94 5.91 4.12
N THR A 75 -8.13 6.80 3.14
CA THR A 75 -8.34 6.40 1.74
C THR A 75 -7.09 5.73 1.16
N LEU A 76 -5.91 6.28 1.41
CA LEU A 76 -4.64 5.69 0.98
C LEU A 76 -4.39 4.33 1.65
N CYS A 77 -4.60 4.22 2.97
CA CYS A 77 -4.48 2.97 3.70
C CYS A 77 -5.47 1.91 3.20
N PHE A 78 -6.70 2.31 2.88
CA PHE A 78 -7.72 1.41 2.34
C PHE A 78 -7.31 0.86 0.98
N ILE A 79 -6.92 1.72 0.03
CA ILE A 79 -6.45 1.30 -1.30
C ILE A 79 -5.23 0.39 -1.17
N HIS A 80 -4.26 0.76 -0.32
CA HIS A 80 -3.07 -0.05 -0.08
C HIS A 80 -3.43 -1.44 0.45
N ALA A 81 -4.28 -1.54 1.47
CA ALA A 81 -4.68 -2.81 2.07
C ALA A 81 -5.48 -3.70 1.10
N VAL A 82 -6.35 -3.12 0.24
CA VAL A 82 -7.06 -3.86 -0.81
C VAL A 82 -6.09 -4.45 -1.82
N VAL A 83 -5.20 -3.63 -2.39
CA VAL A 83 -4.24 -4.07 -3.41
C VAL A 83 -3.27 -5.10 -2.85
N TYR A 84 -2.81 -4.90 -1.61
CA TYR A 84 -1.93 -5.84 -0.93
C TYR A 84 -2.62 -7.19 -0.70
N SER A 85 -3.89 -7.19 -0.26
CA SER A 85 -4.67 -8.41 -0.06
C SER A 85 -4.85 -9.20 -1.37
N ILE A 86 -5.23 -8.53 -2.46
CA ILE A 86 -5.37 -9.15 -3.79
C ILE A 86 -4.05 -9.79 -4.24
N SER A 87 -2.94 -9.04 -4.08
CA SER A 87 -1.61 -9.51 -4.47
C SER A 87 -1.18 -10.75 -3.68
N LYS A 88 -1.44 -10.80 -2.36
CA LYS A 88 -1.12 -11.94 -1.51
C LYS A 88 -2.00 -13.15 -1.78
N ILE A 89 -3.30 -12.96 -2.01
CA ILE A 89 -4.21 -14.05 -2.39
C ILE A 89 -3.75 -14.68 -3.71
N TYR A 90 -3.40 -13.86 -4.71
CA TYR A 90 -2.91 -14.36 -5.99
C TYR A 90 -1.58 -15.12 -5.86
N GLN A 91 -0.66 -14.62 -5.04
CA GLN A 91 0.62 -15.28 -4.82
C GLN A 91 0.48 -16.60 -4.03
N LEU A 92 -0.43 -16.66 -3.07
CA LEU A 92 -0.78 -17.89 -2.34
C LEU A 92 -1.43 -18.90 -3.29
N TYR A 93 -2.37 -18.47 -4.14
CA TYR A 93 -3.00 -19.31 -5.14
C TYR A 93 -1.95 -19.98 -6.04
N ILE A 94 -0.99 -19.22 -6.57
CA ILE A 94 0.09 -19.77 -7.39
C ILE A 94 0.96 -20.75 -6.60
N SER A 95 1.29 -20.42 -5.36
CA SER A 95 2.11 -21.27 -4.50
C SER A 95 1.48 -22.65 -4.24
N PHE A 96 0.15 -22.74 -4.10
CA PHE A 96 -0.55 -23.99 -3.82
C PHE A 96 -0.94 -24.79 -5.06
N PHE A 97 -1.43 -24.11 -6.10
CA PHE A 97 -2.12 -24.78 -7.21
C PHE A 97 -1.27 -24.97 -8.47
N VAL A 98 -0.12 -24.30 -8.59
CA VAL A 98 0.74 -24.44 -9.77
C VAL A 98 1.81 -25.53 -9.54
N ALA A 99 1.74 -26.60 -10.34
CA ALA A 99 2.73 -27.68 -10.29
C ALA A 99 4.03 -27.32 -11.04
N ASN A 100 3.92 -26.61 -12.16
CA ASN A 100 5.06 -26.29 -13.02
C ASN A 100 5.85 -25.07 -12.50
N PRO A 101 7.16 -25.21 -12.23
CA PRO A 101 7.96 -24.15 -11.63
C PRO A 101 8.05 -22.89 -12.51
N CYS A 102 8.12 -23.04 -13.84
CA CYS A 102 8.18 -21.89 -14.76
C CYS A 102 6.86 -21.16 -14.96
N HIS A 103 5.73 -21.69 -14.47
CA HIS A 103 4.45 -20.99 -14.46
C HIS A 103 4.14 -20.31 -13.12
N MET A 104 5.09 -20.33 -12.17
CA MET A 104 4.92 -19.67 -10.86
C MET A 104 5.20 -18.16 -10.89
N PHE A 105 5.61 -17.63 -12.03
CA PHE A 105 5.86 -16.20 -12.19
C PHE A 105 4.55 -15.42 -12.26
N LEU A 106 4.49 -14.32 -11.51
CA LEU A 106 3.41 -13.36 -11.64
C LEU A 106 3.44 -12.73 -13.05
N PRO A 107 2.29 -12.53 -13.69
CA PRO A 107 2.22 -11.78 -14.94
C PRO A 107 2.88 -10.41 -14.76
N LYS A 108 3.79 -10.05 -15.68
CA LYS A 108 4.58 -8.82 -15.60
C LYS A 108 3.72 -7.56 -15.39
N VAL A 109 2.61 -7.45 -16.14
CA VAL A 109 1.69 -6.31 -16.03
C VAL A 109 1.06 -6.25 -14.64
N PHE A 110 0.61 -7.38 -14.11
CA PHE A 110 0.02 -7.45 -12.77
C PHE A 110 1.04 -7.04 -11.70
N TYR A 111 2.28 -7.55 -11.78
CA TYR A 111 3.33 -7.18 -10.85
C TYR A 111 3.67 -5.69 -10.93
N ILE A 112 3.87 -5.13 -12.12
CA ILE A 112 4.22 -3.71 -12.29
C ILE A 112 3.10 -2.82 -11.74
N VAL A 113 1.83 -3.11 -12.06
CA VAL A 113 0.69 -2.29 -11.60
C VAL A 113 0.56 -2.35 -10.08
N THR A 114 0.52 -3.55 -9.51
CA THR A 114 0.36 -3.72 -8.06
C THR A 114 1.54 -3.12 -7.29
N PHE A 115 2.77 -3.36 -7.75
CA PHE A 115 3.97 -2.81 -7.13
C PHE A 115 3.98 -1.28 -7.12
N ASN A 116 3.69 -0.64 -8.26
CA ASN A 116 3.64 0.82 -8.33
C ASN A 116 2.59 1.41 -7.38
N ILE A 117 1.39 0.82 -7.33
CA ILE A 117 0.33 1.28 -6.42
C ILE A 117 0.76 1.13 -4.95
N LEU A 118 1.43 0.04 -4.60
CA LEU A 118 1.92 -0.19 -3.23
C LEU A 118 3.04 0.78 -2.85
N VAL A 119 3.98 1.06 -3.75
CA VAL A 119 5.06 2.04 -3.50
C VAL A 119 4.49 3.45 -3.34
N PHE A 120 3.57 3.84 -4.23
CA PHE A 120 2.86 5.11 -4.13
C PHE A 120 2.06 5.19 -2.82
N GLY A 121 1.31 4.15 -2.47
CA GLY A 121 0.54 4.07 -1.24
C GLY A 121 1.41 4.22 0.01
N ASN A 122 2.54 3.51 0.10
CA ASN A 122 3.46 3.62 1.24
C ASN A 122 4.06 5.03 1.38
N SER A 123 4.46 5.63 0.26
CA SER A 123 5.01 6.98 0.23
C SER A 123 3.95 8.01 0.65
N GLY A 124 2.74 7.90 0.07
CA GLY A 124 1.60 8.76 0.40
C GLY A 124 1.17 8.65 1.87
N ILE A 125 1.10 7.43 2.42
CA ILE A 125 0.76 7.20 3.85
C ILE A 125 1.79 7.87 4.76
N ARG A 126 3.08 7.68 4.49
CA ARG A 126 4.17 8.31 5.26
C ARG A 126 4.10 9.83 5.18
N ASN A 127 3.90 10.37 3.99
CA ASN A 127 3.80 11.83 3.79
C ASN A 127 2.56 12.40 4.49
N ALA A 128 1.42 11.71 4.44
CA ALA A 128 0.20 12.11 5.15
C ALA A 128 0.41 12.13 6.66
N GLN A 129 1.13 11.16 7.22
CA GLN A 129 1.48 11.15 8.65
C GLN A 129 2.37 12.34 9.03
N ILE A 130 3.40 12.65 8.23
CA ILE A 130 4.26 13.81 8.45
C ILE A 130 3.44 15.11 8.37
N ALA A 131 2.55 15.23 7.38
CA ALA A 131 1.68 16.39 7.22
C ALA A 131 0.76 16.60 8.43
N MET A 132 0.20 15.53 9.01
CA MET A 132 -0.60 15.62 10.24
C MET A 132 0.23 16.07 11.45
N VAL A 133 1.48 15.59 11.58
CA VAL A 133 2.37 16.02 12.66
C VAL A 133 2.71 17.51 12.53
N ILE A 134 3.00 17.98 11.31
CA ILE A 134 3.25 19.39 11.03
C ILE A 134 2.03 20.24 11.36
N GLU A 135 0.84 19.83 10.90
CA GLU A 135 -0.41 20.56 11.16
C GLU A 135 -0.64 20.72 12.67
N ARG A 136 -0.48 19.63 13.44
CA ARG A 136 -0.67 19.66 14.90
C ARG A 136 0.38 20.50 15.62
N SER A 137 1.62 20.45 15.16
CA SER A 137 2.71 21.27 15.71
C SER A 137 2.44 22.76 15.47
N VAL A 138 2.03 23.13 14.25
CA VAL A 138 1.68 24.50 13.89
C VAL A 138 0.47 24.98 14.68
N ALA A 139 -0.57 24.16 14.83
CA ALA A 139 -1.76 24.50 15.61
C ALA A 139 -1.43 24.74 17.10
N THR A 140 -0.50 23.98 17.66
CA THR A 140 -0.07 24.11 19.07
C THR A 140 0.79 25.35 19.30
N VAL A 141 1.73 25.65 18.39
CA VAL A 141 2.66 26.79 18.54
C VAL A 141 2.00 28.12 18.18
N LEU A 142 1.10 28.14 17.19
CA LEU A 142 0.53 29.38 16.64
C LEU A 142 -0.98 29.51 16.93
N VAL A 143 -1.42 29.15 18.15
CA VAL A 143 -2.85 29.07 18.51
C VAL A 143 -3.66 30.32 18.12
N ASN A 144 -3.10 31.53 18.35
CA ASN A 144 -3.77 32.81 18.09
C ASN A 144 -3.82 33.20 16.60
N SER A 145 -2.87 32.71 15.79
CA SER A 145 -2.78 33.04 14.36
C SER A 145 -3.37 31.94 13.47
N TYR A 146 -3.47 30.72 13.99
CA TYR A 146 -3.93 29.54 13.28
C TYR A 146 -5.39 29.69 12.83
N GLU A 147 -6.28 30.11 13.73
CA GLU A 147 -7.71 30.28 13.42
C GLU A 147 -7.98 31.38 12.38
N LYS A 148 -7.13 32.43 12.32
CA LYS A 148 -7.32 33.58 11.43
C LYS A 148 -6.68 33.40 10.04
N ARG A 149 -5.54 32.69 9.93
CA ARG A 149 -4.73 32.67 8.70
C ARG A 149 -4.53 31.28 8.08
N CYS A 150 -4.70 30.19 8.83
CA CYS A 150 -4.29 28.84 8.39
C CYS A 150 -5.45 27.95 7.87
N ARG A 151 -6.61 28.52 7.49
CA ARG A 151 -7.73 27.75 6.91
C ARG A 151 -7.38 26.98 5.63
N ALA A 152 -6.39 27.42 4.85
CA ALA A 152 -5.96 26.76 3.61
C ALA A 152 -4.73 25.84 3.78
N LEU A 153 -4.15 25.74 4.98
CA LEU A 153 -2.94 24.96 5.24
C LEU A 153 -3.15 23.47 4.94
N GLY A 154 -4.34 22.92 5.25
CA GLY A 154 -4.68 21.53 4.95
C GLY A 154 -4.65 21.20 3.46
N VAL A 155 -5.12 22.11 2.60
CA VAL A 155 -5.13 21.93 1.14
C VAL A 155 -3.70 21.95 0.60
N ALA A 156 -2.87 22.88 1.08
CA ALA A 156 -1.45 22.94 0.69
C ALA A 156 -0.69 21.67 1.10
N LEU A 157 -0.93 21.16 2.31
CA LEU A 157 -0.32 19.93 2.80
C LEU A 157 -0.75 18.71 1.98
N ILE A 158 -2.03 18.62 1.59
CA ILE A 158 -2.50 17.52 0.73
C ILE A 158 -1.88 17.59 -0.66
N ALA A 159 -1.73 18.79 -1.22
CA ALA A 159 -1.03 18.95 -2.48
C ALA A 159 0.39 18.40 -2.41
N VAL A 160 1.09 18.58 -1.27
CA VAL A 160 2.42 17.99 -1.05
C VAL A 160 2.36 16.46 -0.91
N VAL A 161 1.35 15.92 -0.24
CA VAL A 161 1.17 14.47 -0.07
C VAL A 161 0.92 13.76 -1.42
N VAL A 162 0.16 14.40 -2.32
CA VAL A 162 -0.27 13.80 -3.61
C VAL A 162 0.77 14.01 -4.73
N ARG A 163 1.72 14.93 -4.59
CA ARG A 163 2.67 15.29 -5.66
C ARG A 163 3.81 14.28 -5.90
N PHE A 164 3.77 13.12 -5.26
CA PHE A 164 4.78 12.06 -5.37
C PHE A 164 4.21 10.86 -6.12
#